data_AF-I7IWA6-F1
#
_entry.id   AF-I7IWA6-F1
#
_cell.length_a   1.000
_cell.length_b   1.000
_cell.length_c   1.000
_cell.angle_alpha   90.00
_cell.angle_beta   90.00
_cell.angle_gamma   90.00
#
_symmetry.space_group_name_H-M   'P 1'
#
loop_
_entity.id
_entity.type
_entity.pdbx_description
1 polymer ?
#
loop_
_entity_poly.entity_id
_entity_poly.type
_entity_poly.pdbx_seq_one_letter_code
_entity_poly.pdbx_strand_id
1 'polypeptide(L)'
;MPINFRHAQKVIYSHLSEKEVTSLSISKLLEQVPGFNRQAFYKQYHNKFYFLGVCINAIVRDELAFHNHPKLKDNFYVLLHHIKREERFYTNVYSLVRNACICDQLQDHLHDFVKEKQKNDIIFSKGVLKKETDAIYKRIYHWVSHNCYEEVKQIYNELGTSMSHVEYLCDSKLRNSEILINFENKYWQTSSDNLS
;
A
#
# COMPACT_ATOMS: atom_id res chain seq x y z
N MET A 1 17.03 -23.63 12.02
CA MET A 1 16.53 -22.42 12.73
C MET A 1 15.88 -21.52 11.69
N PRO A 2 14.67 -20.98 11.92
CA PRO A 2 14.06 -20.05 10.96
C PRO A 2 14.86 -18.74 10.92
N ILE A 3 14.87 -18.09 9.75
CA ILE A 3 15.52 -16.79 9.57
C ILE A 3 14.89 -15.75 10.50
N ASN A 4 15.70 -14.89 11.12
CA ASN A 4 15.18 -13.73 11.84
C ASN A 4 14.58 -12.71 10.84
N PHE A 5 13.25 -12.70 10.73
CA PHE A 5 12.52 -11.83 9.80
C PHE A 5 12.84 -10.35 10.00
N ARG A 6 12.87 -9.86 11.25
CA ARG A 6 13.11 -8.44 11.53
C ARG A 6 14.53 -8.01 11.12
N HIS A 7 15.52 -8.86 11.33
CA HIS A 7 16.88 -8.58 10.86
C HIS A 7 16.94 -8.61 9.32
N ALA A 8 16.35 -9.62 8.68
CA ALA A 8 16.31 -9.71 7.22
C ALA A 8 15.58 -8.52 6.58
N GLN A 9 14.45 -8.09 7.15
CA GLN A 9 13.71 -6.90 6.73
C GLN A 9 14.59 -5.64 6.78
N LYS A 10 15.33 -5.44 7.88
CA LYS A 10 16.26 -4.30 8.03
C LYS A 10 17.36 -4.32 6.97
N VAL A 11 17.96 -5.48 6.71
CA VAL A 11 19.01 -5.62 5.69
C VAL A 11 18.49 -5.26 4.29
N ILE A 12 17.30 -5.77 3.92
CA ILE A 12 16.67 -5.42 2.64
C ILE A 12 16.34 -3.93 2.57
N TYR A 13 15.76 -3.37 3.64
CA TYR A 13 15.44 -1.96 3.71
C TYR A 13 16.68 -1.09 3.48
N SER A 14 17.73 -1.27 4.29
CA SER A 14 18.98 -0.52 4.13
C SER A 14 19.56 -0.64 2.73
N HIS A 15 19.62 -1.86 2.18
CA HIS A 15 20.16 -2.08 0.84
C HIS A 15 19.39 -1.32 -0.25
N LEU A 16 18.06 -1.30 -0.16
CA LEU A 16 17.19 -0.63 -1.12
C LEU A 16 17.09 0.88 -0.87
N SER A 17 17.44 1.38 0.32
CA SER A 17 17.41 2.82 0.63
C SER A 17 18.72 3.54 0.29
N GLU A 18 19.84 2.83 0.11
CA GLU A 18 21.16 3.47 -0.03
C GLU A 18 21.44 4.01 -1.45
N LYS A 19 21.24 3.19 -2.48
CA LYS A 19 21.61 3.49 -3.87
C LYS A 19 20.63 2.86 -4.84
N GLU A 20 20.72 3.22 -6.11
CA GLU A 20 19.91 2.58 -7.15
C GLU A 20 20.22 1.07 -7.25
N VAL A 21 19.17 0.25 -7.28
CA VAL A 21 19.27 -1.21 -7.32
C VAL A 21 18.48 -1.75 -8.51
N THR A 22 19.20 -2.30 -9.48
CA THR A 22 18.63 -2.90 -10.70
C THR A 22 18.40 -4.41 -10.59
N SER A 23 19.03 -5.08 -9.61
CA SER A 23 18.86 -6.50 -9.38
C SER A 23 19.05 -6.88 -7.91
N LEU A 24 18.30 -7.90 -7.47
CA LEU A 24 18.29 -8.36 -6.08
C LEU A 24 18.69 -9.83 -5.99
N SER A 25 19.76 -10.11 -5.23
CA SER A 25 20.17 -11.46 -4.85
C SER A 25 19.98 -11.67 -3.35
N ILE A 26 18.82 -12.23 -2.97
CA ILE A 26 18.46 -12.50 -1.58
C ILE A 26 19.52 -13.35 -0.87
N SER A 27 20.06 -14.37 -1.56
CA SER A 27 21.06 -15.25 -0.94
C SER A 27 22.34 -14.51 -0.55
N LYS A 28 22.79 -13.54 -1.37
CA LYS A 28 23.97 -12.73 -1.02
C LYS A 28 23.65 -11.73 0.08
N LEU A 29 22.47 -11.12 0.04
CA LEU A 29 22.08 -10.10 1.02
C LEU A 29 21.84 -10.68 2.41
N LEU A 30 21.22 -11.86 2.48
CA LEU A 30 20.82 -12.46 3.75
C LEU A 30 21.83 -13.46 4.30
N GLU A 31 22.97 -13.67 3.63
CA GLU A 31 24.01 -14.62 4.08
C GLU A 31 24.51 -14.32 5.49
N GLN A 32 24.60 -13.03 5.84
CA GLN A 32 25.02 -12.58 7.17
C GLN A 32 23.90 -12.57 8.21
N VAL A 33 22.65 -12.86 7.81
CA VAL A 33 21.53 -12.88 8.74
C VAL A 33 21.53 -14.19 9.53
N PRO A 34 21.56 -14.14 10.86
CA PRO A 34 21.53 -15.34 11.68
C PRO A 34 20.34 -16.25 11.35
N GLY A 35 20.63 -17.54 11.17
CA GLY A 35 19.63 -18.54 10.81
C GLY A 35 19.20 -18.52 9.34
N PHE A 36 19.86 -17.74 8.47
CA PHE A 36 19.61 -17.83 7.05
C PHE A 36 20.05 -19.18 6.50
N ASN A 37 19.12 -19.85 5.84
CA ASN A 37 19.36 -21.03 5.03
C ASN A 37 18.54 -20.90 3.76
N ARG A 38 19.17 -21.05 2.59
CA ARG A 38 18.53 -20.83 1.30
C ARG A 38 17.32 -21.73 1.09
N GLN A 39 17.42 -23.02 1.43
CA GLN A 39 16.32 -23.98 1.25
C GLN A 39 15.15 -23.64 2.19
N ALA A 40 15.44 -23.35 3.46
CA ALA A 40 14.42 -22.95 4.43
C ALA A 40 13.73 -21.64 4.03
N PHE A 41 14.49 -20.67 3.51
CA PHE A 41 13.95 -19.40 3.02
C PHE A 41 12.94 -19.61 1.90
N TYR A 42 13.31 -20.37 0.85
CA TYR A 42 12.42 -20.59 -0.28
C TYR A 42 11.24 -21.52 0.07
N LYS A 43 11.37 -22.37 1.09
CA LYS A 43 10.24 -23.10 1.66
C LYS A 43 9.22 -22.17 2.35
N GLN A 44 9.71 -21.13 3.03
CA GLN A 44 8.87 -20.19 3.78
C GLN A 44 8.26 -19.09 2.92
N TYR A 45 9.03 -18.52 1.98
CA TYR A 45 8.62 -17.33 1.22
C TYR A 45 8.42 -17.59 -0.27
N HIS A 46 8.63 -18.81 -0.76
CA HIS A 46 8.49 -19.22 -2.17
C HIS A 46 9.47 -18.57 -3.15
N ASN A 47 9.56 -17.24 -3.16
CA ASN A 47 10.46 -16.48 -3.99
C ASN A 47 10.84 -15.13 -3.32
N LYS A 48 11.83 -14.45 -3.90
CA LYS A 48 12.34 -13.17 -3.38
C LYS A 48 11.33 -12.03 -3.42
N PHE A 49 10.42 -12.03 -4.39
CA PHE A 49 9.47 -10.94 -4.58
C PHE A 49 8.31 -11.04 -3.58
N TYR A 50 7.85 -12.25 -3.29
CA TYR A 50 6.89 -12.47 -2.20
C TYR A 50 7.48 -12.04 -0.85
N PHE A 51 8.73 -12.41 -0.57
CA PHE A 51 9.43 -11.92 0.64
C PHE A 51 9.50 -10.40 0.69
N LEU A 52 9.81 -9.75 -0.43
CA LEU A 52 9.84 -8.30 -0.53
C LEU A 52 8.46 -7.68 -0.24
N GLY A 53 7.38 -8.26 -0.79
CA GLY A 53 6.01 -7.85 -0.48
C GLY A 53 5.67 -7.95 1.01
N VAL A 54 6.10 -9.04 1.67
CA VAL A 54 5.95 -9.21 3.12
C VAL A 54 6.75 -8.15 3.90
N CYS A 55 7.98 -7.85 3.48
CA CYS A 55 8.79 -6.80 4.11
C CYS A 55 8.13 -5.42 4.00
N ILE A 56 7.62 -5.06 2.82
CA ILE A 56 6.93 -3.78 2.57
C ILE A 56 5.67 -3.68 3.43
N ASN A 57 4.83 -4.71 3.44
CA ASN A 57 3.61 -4.72 4.26
C ASN A 57 3.94 -4.51 5.75
N ALA A 58 4.97 -5.19 6.26
CA ALA A 58 5.39 -5.01 7.63
C ALA A 58 5.95 -3.61 7.93
N ILE A 59 6.72 -3.01 7.02
CA ILE A 59 7.22 -1.61 7.16
C ILE A 59 6.04 -0.64 7.22
N VAL A 60 5.10 -0.75 6.28
CA VAL A 60 3.92 0.11 6.20
C VAL A 60 3.06 -0.06 7.45
N ARG A 61 2.81 -1.29 7.89
CA ARG A 61 2.06 -1.56 9.12
C ARG A 61 2.73 -0.96 10.36
N ASP A 62 4.05 -1.09 10.49
CA ASP A 62 4.79 -0.51 11.61
C ASP A 62 4.68 1.03 11.61
N GLU A 63 4.84 1.68 10.44
CA GLU A 63 4.71 3.15 10.31
C GLU A 63 3.29 3.65 10.65
N LEU A 64 2.27 2.94 10.17
CA LEU A 64 0.86 3.29 10.42
C LEU A 64 0.46 3.00 11.87
N ALA A 65 1.00 1.94 12.49
CA ALA A 65 0.80 1.65 13.90
C ALA A 65 1.49 2.66 14.81
N PHE A 66 2.65 3.20 14.40
CA PHE A 66 3.36 4.24 15.15
C PHE A 66 2.56 5.54 15.24
N HIS A 67 1.91 5.96 14.15
CA HIS A 67 1.11 7.19 14.14
C HIS A 67 -0.35 6.97 14.61
N ASN A 68 -0.89 5.77 14.38
CA ASN A 68 -2.21 5.28 14.80
C ASN A 68 -3.35 6.32 14.72
N HIS A 69 -3.55 6.92 13.55
CA HIS A 69 -4.65 7.87 13.39
C HIS A 69 -6.01 7.16 13.35
N PRO A 70 -7.06 7.77 13.92
CA PRO A 70 -8.40 7.20 13.91
C PRO A 70 -9.08 7.31 12.54
N LYS A 71 -8.77 8.36 11.75
CA LYS A 71 -9.34 8.59 10.43
C LYS A 71 -8.47 7.95 9.35
N LEU A 72 -9.09 7.38 8.34
CA LEU A 72 -8.38 6.67 7.28
C LEU A 72 -7.56 7.64 6.42
N LYS A 73 -8.09 8.82 6.12
CA LYS A 73 -7.40 9.87 5.35
C LYS A 73 -6.12 10.34 6.03
N ASP A 74 -6.09 10.39 7.35
CA ASP A 74 -4.90 10.81 8.10
C ASP A 74 -3.82 9.70 8.02
N ASN A 75 -4.23 8.43 8.04
CA ASN A 75 -3.31 7.30 7.80
C ASN A 75 -2.75 7.32 6.37
N PHE A 76 -3.58 7.62 5.37
CA PHE A 76 -3.09 7.78 4.00
C PHE A 76 -2.12 8.95 3.86
N TYR A 77 -2.36 10.07 4.53
CA TYR A 77 -1.43 11.19 4.54
C TYR A 77 -0.06 10.78 5.13
N VAL A 78 -0.05 10.04 6.24
CA VAL A 78 1.17 9.46 6.83
C VAL A 78 1.87 8.52 5.85
N LEU A 79 1.11 7.62 5.21
CA LEU A 79 1.67 6.69 4.21
C LEU A 79 2.34 7.43 3.05
N LEU A 80 1.70 8.46 2.50
CA LEU A 80 2.27 9.24 1.39
C LEU A 80 3.54 9.98 1.81
N HIS A 81 3.56 10.56 3.02
CA HIS A 81 4.76 11.18 3.58
C HIS A 81 5.90 10.19 3.77
N HIS A 82 5.59 9.01 4.29
CA HIS A 82 6.56 7.95 4.45
C HIS A 82 7.12 7.49 3.10
N ILE A 83 6.27 7.30 2.09
CA ILE A 83 6.71 6.95 0.73
C ILE A 83 7.62 8.02 0.15
N LYS A 84 7.31 9.31 0.33
CA LYS A 84 8.17 10.41 -0.15
C LYS A 84 9.49 10.47 0.60
N ARG A 85 9.47 10.34 1.93
CA ARG A 85 10.67 10.33 2.78
C ARG A 85 11.62 9.21 2.37
N GLU A 86 11.08 8.05 2.07
CA GLU A 86 11.81 6.84 1.70
C GLU A 86 11.75 6.58 0.18
N GLU A 87 11.71 7.64 -0.65
CA GLU A 87 11.45 7.51 -2.09
C GLU A 87 12.39 6.53 -2.78
N ARG A 88 13.68 6.52 -2.42
CA ARG A 88 14.69 5.62 -3.00
C ARG A 88 14.38 4.15 -2.75
N PHE A 89 13.88 3.82 -1.56
CA PHE A 89 13.44 2.47 -1.23
C PHE A 89 12.29 2.04 -2.15
N TYR A 90 11.24 2.86 -2.24
CA TYR A 90 10.04 2.52 -3.01
C TYR A 90 10.28 2.51 -4.53
N THR A 91 11.12 3.39 -5.06
CA THR A 91 11.48 3.40 -6.49
C THR A 91 12.35 2.21 -6.88
N ASN A 92 13.26 1.79 -6.00
CA ASN A 92 14.03 0.56 -6.20
C ASN A 92 13.14 -0.69 -6.12
N VAL A 93 12.21 -0.73 -5.15
CA VAL A 93 11.18 -1.77 -5.09
C VAL A 93 10.42 -1.82 -6.42
N TYR A 94 9.90 -0.69 -6.88
CA TYR A 94 9.19 -0.60 -8.16
C TYR A 94 10.03 -1.16 -9.32
N SER A 95 11.27 -0.71 -9.44
CA SER A 95 12.18 -1.15 -10.51
C SER A 95 12.44 -2.66 -10.50
N LEU A 96 12.56 -3.26 -9.31
CA LEU A 96 12.75 -4.69 -9.14
C LEU A 96 11.50 -5.51 -9.50
N VAL A 97 10.32 -4.93 -9.37
CA VAL A 97 9.06 -5.67 -9.32
C VAL A 97 8.09 -5.32 -10.44
N ARG A 98 8.37 -4.30 -11.25
CA ARG A 98 7.54 -3.90 -12.41
C ARG A 98 7.26 -5.04 -13.41
N ASN A 99 8.15 -6.04 -13.45
CA ASN A 99 8.02 -7.23 -14.30
C ASN A 99 7.57 -8.47 -13.52
N ALA A 100 7.18 -8.31 -12.24
CA ALA A 100 6.75 -9.38 -11.35
C ALA A 100 5.30 -9.14 -10.91
N CYS A 101 4.54 -10.22 -10.70
CA CYS A 101 3.13 -10.18 -10.32
C CYS A 101 2.88 -9.77 -8.85
N ILE A 102 3.79 -9.03 -8.21
CA ILE A 102 3.60 -8.63 -6.80
C ILE A 102 2.71 -7.41 -6.65
N CYS A 103 2.41 -6.71 -7.75
CA CYS A 103 1.50 -5.56 -7.73
C CYS A 103 0.18 -5.95 -7.07
N ASP A 104 -0.34 -7.13 -7.42
CA ASP A 104 -1.57 -7.68 -6.87
C ASP A 104 -1.44 -7.94 -5.37
N GLN A 105 -0.29 -8.46 -4.93
CA GLN A 105 -0.04 -8.70 -3.50
C GLN A 105 0.01 -7.38 -2.70
N LEU A 106 0.68 -6.35 -3.23
CA LEU A 106 0.76 -5.05 -2.56
C LEU A 106 -0.61 -4.34 -2.55
N GLN A 107 -1.38 -4.50 -3.61
CA GLN A 107 -2.74 -4.01 -3.73
C GLN A 107 -3.68 -4.72 -2.73
N ASP A 108 -3.58 -6.04 -2.61
CA ASP A 108 -4.34 -6.81 -1.62
C ASP A 108 -3.98 -6.40 -0.19
N HIS A 109 -2.69 -6.16 0.10
CA HIS A 109 -2.28 -5.64 1.42
C HIS A 109 -2.88 -4.27 1.73
N LEU A 110 -2.96 -3.37 0.73
CA LEU A 110 -3.62 -2.09 0.92
C LEU A 110 -5.12 -2.26 1.18
N HIS A 111 -5.77 -3.17 0.45
CA HIS A 111 -7.17 -3.49 0.65
C HIS A 111 -7.44 -4.03 2.07
N ASP A 112 -6.60 -4.96 2.53
CA ASP A 112 -6.69 -5.52 3.88
C ASP A 112 -6.47 -4.46 4.96
N PHE A 113 -5.52 -3.54 4.77
CA PHE A 113 -5.34 -2.40 5.68
C PHE A 113 -6.60 -1.53 5.80
N VAL A 114 -7.21 -1.19 4.67
CA VAL A 114 -8.45 -0.39 4.66
C VAL A 114 -9.58 -1.15 5.35
N LYS A 115 -9.67 -2.46 5.11
CA LYS A 115 -10.67 -3.34 5.72
C LYS A 115 -10.47 -3.49 7.24
N GLU A 116 -9.23 -3.61 7.73
CA GLU A 116 -8.94 -3.64 9.18
C GLU A 116 -9.38 -2.35 9.89
N LYS A 117 -9.35 -1.22 9.19
CA LYS A 117 -9.85 0.06 9.72
C LYS A 117 -11.38 0.17 9.68
N GLN A 118 -12.08 -0.72 8.98
CA GLN A 118 -13.53 -0.83 9.04
C GLN A 118 -13.92 -1.56 10.33
N LYS A 119 -14.50 -0.82 11.28
CA LYS A 119 -14.94 -1.39 12.57
C LYS A 119 -16.25 -2.20 12.47
N ASN A 120 -16.89 -2.27 11.30
CA ASN A 120 -18.21 -2.90 11.17
C ASN A 120 -18.24 -3.92 10.02
N ASP A 121 -18.83 -5.08 10.28
CA ASP A 121 -19.21 -6.15 9.33
C ASP A 121 -20.34 -5.72 8.37
N ILE A 122 -20.35 -4.46 7.93
CA ILE A 122 -21.39 -4.02 7.01
C ILE A 122 -21.08 -4.61 5.63
N ILE A 123 -22.05 -5.40 5.15
CA ILE A 123 -22.10 -6.01 3.83
C ILE A 123 -22.17 -4.89 2.79
N PHE A 124 -21.04 -4.24 2.51
CA PHE A 124 -20.88 -3.50 1.28
C PHE A 124 -20.65 -4.48 0.14
N SER A 125 -20.92 -4.02 -1.08
CA SER A 125 -20.37 -4.69 -2.23
C SER A 125 -18.85 -4.62 -2.10
N LYS A 126 -18.23 -5.74 -1.73
CA LYS A 126 -16.77 -5.92 -1.69
C LYS A 126 -16.11 -5.34 -2.97
N GLY A 127 -16.85 -5.35 -4.07
CA GLY A 127 -16.48 -4.72 -5.34
C GLY A 127 -16.28 -3.20 -5.30
N VAL A 128 -17.12 -2.41 -4.62
CA VAL A 128 -16.94 -0.95 -4.57
C VAL A 128 -15.72 -0.59 -3.72
N LEU A 129 -15.59 -1.19 -2.53
CA LEU A 129 -14.41 -0.98 -1.68
C LEU A 129 -13.12 -1.36 -2.43
N LYS A 130 -13.12 -2.53 -3.08
CA LYS A 130 -11.99 -2.98 -3.89
C LYS A 130 -11.67 -1.98 -4.99
N LYS A 131 -12.67 -1.54 -5.76
CA LYS A 131 -12.48 -0.55 -6.84
C LYS A 131 -11.84 0.75 -6.34
N GLU A 132 -12.27 1.26 -5.19
CA GLU A 132 -11.68 2.49 -4.62
C GLU A 132 -10.25 2.25 -4.11
N THR A 133 -9.99 1.13 -3.43
CA THR A 133 -8.62 0.80 -2.99
C THR A 133 -7.69 0.56 -4.17
N ASP A 134 -8.20 0.00 -5.27
CA ASP A 134 -7.46 -0.21 -6.50
C ASP A 134 -7.10 1.13 -7.17
N ALA A 135 -8.02 2.09 -7.17
CA ALA A 135 -7.77 3.43 -7.70
C ALA A 135 -6.67 4.14 -6.90
N ILE A 136 -6.74 4.06 -5.56
CA ILE A 136 -5.72 4.60 -4.67
C ILE A 136 -4.36 3.94 -4.93
N TYR A 137 -4.32 2.59 -4.97
CA TYR A 137 -3.10 1.84 -5.24
C TYR A 137 -2.47 2.24 -6.58
N LYS A 138 -3.25 2.26 -7.67
CA LYS A 138 -2.77 2.60 -9.01
C LYS A 138 -2.15 3.99 -9.05
N ARG A 139 -2.77 4.96 -8.38
CA ARG A 139 -2.25 6.33 -8.34
C ARG A 139 -0.94 6.43 -7.55
N ILE A 140 -0.84 5.77 -6.39
CA ILE A 140 0.41 5.71 -5.61
C ILE A 140 1.50 4.98 -6.41
N TYR A 141 1.16 3.86 -7.04
CA TYR A 141 2.09 3.09 -7.86
C TYR A 141 2.64 3.92 -9.04
N HIS A 142 1.77 4.68 -9.70
CA HIS A 142 2.16 5.62 -10.76
C HIS A 142 3.06 6.75 -10.24
N TRP A 143 2.76 7.30 -9.06
CA TRP A 143 3.62 8.32 -8.44
C TRP A 143 5.02 7.78 -8.13
N VAL A 144 5.10 6.57 -7.57
CA VAL A 144 6.39 5.90 -7.30
C VAL A 144 7.14 5.59 -8.60
N SER A 145 6.45 5.16 -9.66
CA SER A 145 7.11 4.89 -10.95
C SER A 145 7.74 6.14 -11.59
N HIS A 146 7.29 7.33 -11.20
CA HIS A 146 7.82 8.63 -11.63
C HIS A 146 8.70 9.27 -10.54
N ASN A 147 9.38 8.44 -9.74
CA ASN A 147 10.32 8.88 -8.71
C ASN A 147 9.72 9.83 -7.67
N CYS A 148 8.43 9.66 -7.36
CA CYS A 148 7.71 10.51 -6.43
C CYS A 148 7.85 12.02 -6.78
N TYR A 149 7.86 12.37 -8.08
CA TYR A 149 8.15 13.73 -8.56
C TYR A 149 7.18 14.78 -8.00
N GLU A 150 5.91 14.42 -7.88
CA GLU A 150 4.86 15.30 -7.38
C GLU A 150 4.91 15.43 -5.86
N GLU A 151 4.47 16.58 -5.34
CA GLU A 151 4.45 16.84 -3.90
C GLU A 151 3.37 16.01 -3.20
N VAL A 152 3.64 15.59 -1.96
CA VAL A 152 2.70 14.76 -1.15
C VAL A 152 1.29 15.36 -1.12
N LYS A 153 1.20 16.69 -1.00
CA LYS A 153 -0.07 17.42 -0.96
C LYS A 153 -0.88 17.28 -2.26
N GLN A 154 -0.21 17.25 -3.42
CA GLN A 154 -0.87 17.08 -4.72
C GLN A 154 -1.49 15.69 -4.80
N ILE A 155 -0.70 14.65 -4.51
CA ILE A 155 -1.16 13.25 -4.48
C ILE A 155 -2.31 13.07 -3.50
N TYR A 156 -2.18 13.62 -2.30
CA TYR A 156 -3.21 13.54 -1.28
C TYR A 156 -4.54 14.16 -1.72
N ASN A 157 -4.49 15.31 -2.39
CA ASN A 157 -5.69 15.98 -2.89
C ASN A 157 -6.37 15.18 -4.01
N GLU A 158 -5.60 14.61 -4.93
CA GLU A 158 -6.13 13.78 -6.01
C GLU A 158 -6.79 12.50 -5.50
N LEU A 159 -6.21 11.89 -4.47
CA LEU A 159 -6.78 10.74 -3.78
C LEU A 159 -7.99 11.12 -2.91
N GLY A 160 -8.21 12.42 -2.65
CA GLY A 160 -9.15 12.92 -1.66
C GLY A 160 -10.57 12.42 -1.85
N THR A 161 -11.05 12.34 -3.10
CA THR A 161 -12.39 11.87 -3.41
C THR A 161 -12.54 10.38 -3.09
N SER A 162 -11.62 9.53 -3.55
CA SER A 162 -11.63 8.09 -3.23
C SER A 162 -11.45 7.83 -1.73
N MET A 163 -10.56 8.56 -1.05
CA MET A 163 -10.40 8.44 0.40
C MET A 163 -11.65 8.85 1.17
N SER A 164 -12.30 9.94 0.78
CA SER A 164 -13.54 10.40 1.39
C SER A 164 -14.69 9.43 1.14
N HIS A 165 -14.76 8.85 -0.06
CA HIS A 165 -15.74 7.84 -0.39
C HIS A 165 -15.51 6.58 0.44
N VAL A 166 -14.26 6.10 0.55
CA VAL A 166 -13.93 4.97 1.42
C VAL A 166 -14.27 5.29 2.87
N GLU A 167 -13.91 6.46 3.41
CA GLU A 167 -14.29 6.86 4.78
C GLU A 167 -15.80 6.88 5.01
N TYR A 168 -16.56 7.43 4.05
CA TYR A 168 -18.02 7.43 4.09
C TYR A 168 -18.58 6.01 4.14
N LEU A 169 -18.04 5.11 3.31
CA LEU A 169 -18.42 3.71 3.33
C LEU A 169 -18.00 3.04 4.66
N CYS A 170 -16.85 3.39 5.23
CA CYS A 170 -16.37 2.82 6.48
C CYS A 170 -17.18 3.26 7.73
N ASP A 171 -17.81 4.43 7.71
CA ASP A 171 -18.55 4.98 8.85
C ASP A 171 -20.04 4.58 8.82
N SER A 172 -20.55 4.00 9.91
CA SER A 172 -21.97 3.68 10.08
C SER A 172 -22.80 4.86 10.57
N LYS A 173 -22.17 5.88 11.17
CA LYS A 173 -22.86 7.07 11.70
C LYS A 173 -23.26 8.08 10.62
N LEU A 174 -22.55 8.10 9.50
CA LEU A 174 -22.85 8.98 8.35
C LEU A 174 -24.04 8.48 7.49
N ARG A 175 -24.62 7.32 7.81
CA ARG A 175 -25.67 6.69 7.01
C ARG A 175 -27.12 6.95 7.44
N ASN A 176 -27.36 7.59 8.59
CA ASN A 176 -28.72 7.84 9.10
C ASN A 176 -29.39 9.10 8.53
N SER A 177 -29.03 9.55 7.33
CA SER A 177 -29.79 10.61 6.66
C SER A 177 -29.75 10.40 5.16
N GLU A 178 -30.71 10.98 4.44
CA GLU A 178 -31.03 10.93 3.00
C GLU A 178 -29.87 11.22 2.01
N ILE A 179 -28.62 11.14 2.47
CA ILE A 179 -27.37 11.41 1.77
C ILE A 179 -26.97 10.24 0.86
N LEU A 180 -27.29 8.98 1.18
CA LEU A 180 -26.91 7.80 0.37
C LEU A 180 -27.46 7.89 -1.07
N ILE A 181 -28.74 8.23 -1.22
CA ILE A 181 -29.40 8.36 -2.54
C ILE A 181 -28.88 9.58 -3.30
N ASN A 182 -28.62 10.69 -2.59
CA ASN A 182 -28.14 11.92 -3.21
C ASN A 182 -26.65 11.86 -3.59
N PHE A 183 -25.81 11.13 -2.85
CA PHE A 183 -24.39 10.99 -3.16
C PHE A 183 -24.19 10.04 -4.34
N GLU A 184 -24.88 8.89 -4.39
CA GLU A 184 -24.83 7.99 -5.54
C GLU A 184 -25.32 8.69 -6.82
N ASN A 185 -26.44 9.41 -6.77
CA ASN A 185 -26.94 10.14 -7.94
C ASN A 185 -25.98 11.23 -8.44
N LYS A 186 -25.28 11.93 -7.54
CA LYS A 186 -24.35 13.01 -7.91
C LYS A 186 -23.00 12.49 -8.42
N TYR A 187 -22.53 11.37 -7.88
CA TYR A 187 -21.26 10.75 -8.26
C TYR A 187 -21.34 10.08 -9.64
N TRP A 188 -22.51 9.50 -9.98
CA TRP A 188 -22.74 8.91 -11.30
C TRP A 188 -23.06 9.94 -12.38
N GLN A 189 -23.69 11.09 -12.06
CA GLN A 189 -23.90 12.18 -13.01
C GLN A 189 -22.59 12.89 -13.43
N THR A 190 -21.69 13.14 -12.48
CA THR A 190 -20.39 13.77 -12.80
C THR A 190 -19.44 12.87 -13.59
N SER A 191 -19.67 11.56 -13.57
CA SER A 191 -18.88 10.59 -14.35
C SER A 191 -19.38 10.44 -15.80
N SER A 192 -20.66 10.72 -16.07
CA SER A 192 -21.22 10.73 -17.43
C SER A 192 -20.92 12.01 -18.20
N ASP A 193 -20.84 13.15 -17.51
CA ASP A 193 -20.66 14.45 -18.15
C ASP A 193 -19.20 14.71 -18.61
N ASN A 194 -18.24 13.93 -18.11
CA ASN A 194 -16.83 13.99 -18.51
C ASN A 194 -16.48 13.07 -19.70
N LEU A 195 -17.48 12.43 -20.31
CA LEU A 195 -17.35 11.58 -21.50
C LEU A 195 -18.16 12.10 -22.70
N SER A 196 -18.63 13.35 -22.63
CA SER A 196 -19.38 14.05 -23.69
C SER A 196 -18.50 15.02 -24.47
#